data_AF-A0A641M5H7-F1
#
_entry.id   AF-A0A641M5H7-F1
#
_cell.length_a   1.000
_cell.length_b   1.000
_cell.length_c   1.000
_cell.angle_alpha   90.00
_cell.angle_beta   90.00
_cell.angle_gamma   90.00
#
_symmetry.space_group_name_H-M   'P 1'
#
loop_
_entity.id
_entity.type
_entity.pdbx_description
1 polymer ?
#
loop_
_entity_poly.entity_id
_entity_poly.type
_entity_poly.pdbx_seq_one_letter_code
_entity_poly.pdbx_strand_id
1 'polypeptide(L)'
;LKANMSANIMKTKSRGAGDVLSTVYNWPINDDIRIYQNPNGTPRWLYPMEGLTDTEKQAVALSPLWSRYRDNGESNATRNILMGSVNWTPIKGLELSGRVSFDENHSSSESQTAARFKKTDFENSENVPLSYFGEYDYSQSRSQLLTVQALATYRWDLSKDFNLNFLAGYELKERKSVELATGGDGFIVSGFESISNLDPLEIGKNTTLYHSLKRNLGYFGEIRLDYKGIAHISGTARNDYSSTLSEKSYFYPSVTAGVIFSELFHISNEFFTYGKLRGNWAQVGKDTNPYAFDKRFVIKGSFPDQGFGVDPTKSRAQWLDPELASSWEVGLDLRFFN
;
A
#
# COMPACT_ATOMS: atom_id res chain seq x y z
N LEU A 1 35.41 -11.34 5.14
CA LEU A 1 34.21 -10.65 5.65
C LEU A 1 33.95 -9.45 4.76
N LYS A 2 32.73 -9.28 4.23
CA LYS A 2 32.32 -8.12 3.43
C LYS A 2 31.10 -7.51 4.11
N ALA A 3 31.09 -6.20 4.34
CA ALA A 3 29.97 -5.49 4.92
C ALA A 3 29.56 -4.34 4.02
N ASN A 4 28.26 -4.11 3.88
CA ASN A 4 27.71 -3.00 3.11
C ASN A 4 26.60 -2.33 3.91
N MET A 5 26.51 -1.01 3.81
CA MET A 5 25.44 -0.22 4.39
C MET A 5 24.99 0.84 3.38
N SER A 6 23.69 1.12 3.37
CA SER A 6 23.11 2.19 2.57
C SER A 6 21.99 2.88 3.33
N ALA A 7 21.90 4.19 3.15
CA ALA A 7 20.79 5.01 3.64
C ALA A 7 20.23 5.83 2.47
N ASN A 8 18.92 5.86 2.34
CA ASN A 8 18.23 6.65 1.33
C ASN A 8 17.09 7.43 1.99
N ILE A 9 17.01 8.73 1.70
CA ILE A 9 15.93 9.61 2.13
C ILE A 9 15.28 10.18 0.88
N MET A 10 13.99 9.89 0.71
CA MET A 10 13.17 10.43 -0.37
C MET A 10 12.15 11.38 0.23
N LYS A 11 12.02 12.56 -0.37
CA LYS A 11 10.96 13.51 -0.05
C LYS A 11 10.10 13.69 -1.29
N THR A 12 8.80 13.65 -1.09
CA THR A 12 7.81 13.91 -2.14
C THR A 12 6.81 14.92 -1.62
N LYS A 13 6.44 15.84 -2.49
CA LYS A 13 5.39 16.82 -2.25
C LYS A 13 4.48 16.81 -3.47
N SER A 14 3.21 16.60 -3.25
CA SER A 14 2.19 16.60 -4.29
C SER A 14 1.07 17.53 -3.89
N ARG A 15 0.54 18.28 -4.86
CA ARG A 15 -0.70 19.03 -4.67
C ARG A 15 -1.85 18.20 -5.22
N GLY A 16 -2.88 17.98 -4.42
CA GLY A 16 -4.14 17.42 -4.89
C GLY A 16 -4.76 18.38 -5.90
N ALA A 17 -5.22 17.86 -7.04
CA ALA A 17 -6.18 18.61 -7.83
C ALA A 17 -7.49 18.57 -7.05
N GLY A 18 -8.02 19.74 -6.64
CA GLY A 18 -9.47 19.85 -6.49
C GLY A 18 -10.13 19.35 -7.78
N ASP A 19 -11.37 18.88 -7.73
CA ASP A 19 -12.11 18.23 -8.83
C ASP A 19 -12.38 19.17 -10.04
N VAL A 20 -11.31 19.64 -10.67
CA VAL A 20 -11.31 20.69 -11.69
C VAL A 20 -11.54 20.08 -13.06
N LEU A 21 -11.13 18.82 -13.28
CA LEU A 21 -11.25 18.22 -14.61
C LEU A 21 -12.70 17.90 -14.97
N SER A 22 -13.46 17.33 -14.03
CA SER A 22 -14.87 16.97 -14.25
C SER A 22 -15.76 18.22 -14.39
N THR A 23 -15.47 19.28 -13.63
CA THR A 23 -16.20 20.55 -13.68
C THR A 23 -15.95 21.31 -14.99
N VAL A 24 -14.75 21.24 -15.56
CA VAL A 24 -14.46 21.83 -16.89
C VAL A 24 -15.28 21.18 -18.00
N TYR A 25 -15.46 19.84 -17.99
CA TYR A 25 -16.25 19.16 -19.02
C TYR A 25 -17.73 19.53 -19.02
N ASN A 26 -18.26 19.93 -17.85
CA ASN A 26 -19.66 20.32 -17.70
C ASN A 26 -19.87 21.85 -17.85
N TRP A 27 -18.80 22.62 -18.07
CA TRP A 27 -18.92 24.07 -18.28
C TRP A 27 -19.23 24.38 -19.74
N PRO A 28 -20.16 25.30 -20.04
CA PRO A 28 -20.48 25.64 -21.42
C PRO A 28 -19.28 26.21 -22.18
N ILE A 29 -19.06 25.70 -23.40
CA ILE A 29 -17.93 26.09 -24.26
C ILE A 29 -17.99 27.59 -24.63
N ASN A 30 -19.17 28.18 -24.60
CA ASN A 30 -19.42 29.60 -24.90
C ASN A 30 -19.30 30.53 -23.68
N ASP A 31 -18.95 30.03 -22.50
CA ASP A 31 -18.74 30.84 -21.30
C ASP A 31 -17.26 30.87 -20.89
N ASP A 32 -16.71 32.06 -20.63
CA ASP A 32 -15.29 32.21 -20.31
C ASP A 32 -14.98 31.69 -18.89
N ILE A 33 -14.42 30.48 -18.82
CA ILE A 33 -13.99 29.83 -17.57
C ILE A 33 -12.99 30.65 -16.75
N ARG A 34 -12.27 31.60 -17.37
CA ARG A 34 -11.30 32.46 -16.68
C ARG A 34 -11.99 33.45 -15.74
N ILE A 35 -13.27 33.72 -15.95
CA ILE A 35 -14.09 34.53 -15.06
C ILE A 35 -14.72 33.57 -14.04
N TYR A 36 -14.06 33.39 -12.90
CA TYR A 36 -14.45 32.38 -11.89
C TYR A 36 -14.92 32.95 -10.55
N GLN A 37 -14.75 34.25 -10.34
CA GLN A 37 -15.15 34.97 -9.13
C GLN A 37 -15.84 36.27 -9.49
N ASN A 38 -16.79 36.70 -8.66
CA ASN A 38 -17.44 38.00 -8.78
C ASN A 38 -16.52 39.12 -8.24
N PRO A 39 -16.77 40.40 -8.58
CA PRO A 39 -15.96 41.52 -8.09
C PRO A 39 -15.87 41.66 -6.56
N ASN A 40 -16.88 41.14 -5.83
CA ASN A 40 -16.92 41.10 -4.37
C ASN A 40 -16.17 39.89 -3.76
N GLY A 41 -15.50 39.08 -4.59
CA GLY A 41 -14.71 37.93 -4.16
C GLY A 41 -15.51 36.65 -3.88
N THR A 42 -16.82 36.62 -4.15
CA THR A 42 -17.66 35.40 -4.04
C THR A 42 -17.54 34.52 -5.27
N PRO A 43 -17.86 33.20 -5.16
CA PRO A 43 -17.84 32.32 -6.32
C PRO A 43 -18.79 32.77 -7.42
N ARG A 44 -18.32 32.63 -8.66
CA ARG A 44 -19.20 32.75 -9.83
C ARG A 44 -19.86 31.40 -10.08
N TRP A 45 -21.17 31.43 -10.16
CA TRP A 45 -22.02 30.29 -10.48
C TRP A 45 -22.45 30.35 -11.95
N LEU A 46 -22.76 29.20 -12.53
CA LEU A 46 -23.17 29.13 -13.93
C LEU A 46 -24.44 29.93 -14.22
N TYR A 47 -25.39 29.92 -13.28
CA TYR A 47 -26.65 30.66 -13.36
C TYR A 47 -26.85 31.53 -12.11
N PRO A 48 -27.55 32.68 -12.22
CA PRO A 48 -28.00 33.45 -11.06
C PRO A 48 -28.83 32.58 -10.11
N MET A 49 -28.69 32.80 -8.81
CA MET A 49 -29.35 32.01 -7.77
C MET A 49 -30.65 32.64 -7.24
N GLU A 50 -31.03 33.80 -7.77
CA GLU A 50 -32.24 34.51 -7.36
C GLU A 50 -33.49 33.73 -7.76
N GLY A 51 -34.42 33.54 -6.81
CA GLY A 51 -35.66 32.80 -7.02
C GLY A 51 -35.52 31.26 -7.00
N LEU A 52 -34.30 30.72 -6.80
CA LEU A 52 -34.09 29.28 -6.64
C LEU A 52 -34.37 28.82 -5.21
N THR A 53 -34.89 27.61 -5.07
CA THR A 53 -34.97 26.91 -3.78
C THR A 53 -33.58 26.54 -3.26
N ASP A 54 -33.46 26.26 -1.96
CA ASP A 54 -32.19 25.88 -1.34
C ASP A 54 -31.58 24.59 -1.94
N THR A 55 -32.43 23.67 -2.41
CA THR A 55 -31.98 22.46 -3.13
C THR A 55 -31.47 22.79 -4.52
N GLU A 56 -32.13 23.69 -5.25
CA GLU A 56 -31.69 24.10 -6.59
C GLU A 56 -30.37 24.87 -6.54
N LYS A 57 -30.17 25.73 -5.53
CA LYS A 57 -28.90 26.45 -5.32
C LYS A 57 -27.71 25.50 -5.19
N GLN A 58 -27.88 24.38 -4.46
CA GLN A 58 -26.84 23.35 -4.30
C GLN A 58 -26.51 22.62 -5.61
N ALA A 59 -27.45 22.56 -6.55
CA ALA A 59 -27.26 21.90 -7.85
C ALA A 59 -26.62 22.81 -8.91
N VAL A 60 -26.48 24.12 -8.65
CA VAL A 60 -25.88 25.04 -9.62
C VAL A 60 -24.39 24.76 -9.75
N ALA A 61 -23.91 24.59 -10.98
CA ALA A 61 -22.50 24.35 -11.25
C ALA A 61 -21.63 25.55 -10.82
N LEU A 62 -20.61 25.25 -10.03
CA LEU A 62 -19.58 26.21 -9.65
C LEU A 62 -18.58 26.39 -10.81
N SER A 63 -18.08 27.61 -10.97
CA SER A 63 -17.00 27.86 -11.93
C SER A 63 -15.78 26.95 -11.68
N PRO A 64 -15.29 26.21 -12.70
CA PRO A 64 -14.26 25.19 -12.51
C PRO A 64 -12.95 25.72 -11.93
N LEU A 65 -12.58 26.95 -12.31
CA LEU A 65 -11.34 27.56 -11.84
C LEU A 65 -11.43 28.09 -10.41
N TRP A 66 -12.64 28.26 -9.84
CA TRP A 66 -12.75 28.64 -8.44
C TRP A 66 -12.08 27.60 -7.53
N SER A 67 -12.45 26.33 -7.68
CA SER A 67 -11.86 25.24 -6.88
C SER A 67 -10.34 25.16 -7.08
N ARG A 68 -9.85 25.39 -8.31
CA ARG A 68 -8.41 25.42 -8.60
C ARG A 68 -7.64 26.47 -7.80
N TYR A 69 -8.24 27.65 -7.62
CA TYR A 69 -7.58 28.80 -7.00
C TYR A 69 -7.92 29.00 -5.52
N ARG A 70 -9.07 28.51 -5.06
CA ARG A 70 -9.58 28.70 -3.70
C ARG A 70 -9.49 27.46 -2.84
N ASP A 71 -9.51 26.27 -3.41
CA ASP A 71 -9.27 25.05 -2.65
C ASP A 71 -7.77 24.73 -2.64
N ASN A 72 -7.36 24.14 -1.53
CA ASN A 72 -5.99 23.68 -1.35
C ASN A 72 -5.98 22.22 -0.93
N GLY A 73 -4.96 21.51 -1.37
CA GLY A 73 -4.77 20.10 -1.05
C GLY A 73 -3.31 19.80 -1.24
N GLU A 74 -2.60 19.51 -0.17
CA GLU A 74 -1.17 19.24 -0.19
C GLU A 74 -0.88 17.96 0.57
N SER A 75 -0.16 17.05 -0.07
CA SER A 75 0.37 15.86 0.57
C SER A 75 1.90 15.91 0.55
N ASN A 76 2.49 15.68 1.71
CA ASN A 76 3.93 15.59 1.89
C ASN A 76 4.27 14.19 2.39
N ALA A 77 5.30 13.58 1.84
CA ALA A 77 5.82 12.32 2.37
C ALA A 77 7.34 12.31 2.42
N THR A 78 7.87 11.74 3.50
CA THR A 78 9.30 11.45 3.69
C THR A 78 9.45 9.96 3.93
N ARG A 79 10.26 9.30 3.09
CA ARG A 79 10.59 7.88 3.23
C ARG A 79 12.07 7.71 3.51
N ASN A 80 12.39 7.05 4.62
CA ASN A 80 13.74 6.71 5.04
C ASN A 80 13.95 5.21 4.89
N ILE A 81 14.95 4.80 4.12
CA ILE A 81 15.33 3.39 3.95
C ILE A 81 16.76 3.22 4.43
N LEU A 82 16.95 2.36 5.43
CA LEU A 82 18.25 1.97 5.96
C LEU A 82 18.45 0.48 5.69
N MET A 83 19.58 0.11 5.10
CA MET A 83 19.92 -1.28 4.84
C MET A 83 21.35 -1.55 5.27
N GLY A 84 21.57 -2.68 5.95
CA GLY A 84 22.87 -3.19 6.32
C GLY A 84 22.96 -4.66 5.95
N SER A 85 24.13 -5.09 5.48
CA SER A 85 24.40 -6.50 5.20
C SER A 85 25.84 -6.86 5.52
N VAL A 86 26.03 -8.11 5.96
CA VAL A 86 27.34 -8.70 6.23
C VAL A 86 27.37 -10.08 5.57
N ASN A 87 28.41 -10.34 4.77
CA ASN A 87 28.67 -11.64 4.16
C ASN A 87 30.03 -12.16 4.65
N TRP A 88 30.06 -13.42 5.06
CA TRP A 88 31.25 -14.07 5.62
C TRP A 88 31.39 -15.48 5.06
N THR A 89 32.58 -15.78 4.55
CA THR A 89 32.95 -17.10 4.04
C THR A 89 33.98 -17.70 5.00
N PRO A 90 33.56 -18.34 6.12
CA PRO A 90 34.48 -18.85 7.13
C PRO A 90 35.36 -20.01 6.61
N ILE A 91 34.78 -20.86 5.77
CA ILE A 91 35.44 -22.00 5.13
C ILE A 91 35.06 -22.04 3.65
N LYS A 92 35.88 -22.71 2.84
CA LYS A 92 35.59 -22.87 1.40
C LYS A 92 34.23 -23.55 1.21
N GLY A 93 33.39 -22.95 0.37
CA GLY A 93 32.05 -23.45 0.05
C GLY A 93 30.94 -23.01 1.00
N LEU A 94 31.24 -22.52 2.21
CA LEU A 94 30.23 -22.01 3.16
C LEU A 94 30.19 -20.48 3.12
N GLU A 95 29.03 -19.91 2.76
CA GLU A 95 28.77 -18.48 2.85
C GLU A 95 27.62 -18.20 3.82
N LEU A 96 27.92 -17.39 4.83
CA LEU A 96 26.97 -16.87 5.81
C LEU A 96 26.66 -15.42 5.47
N SER A 97 25.39 -15.05 5.40
CA SER A 97 24.96 -13.68 5.19
C SER A 97 23.91 -13.26 6.21
N GLY A 98 24.04 -12.04 6.72
CA GLY A 98 23.07 -11.37 7.57
C GLY A 98 22.66 -10.06 6.92
N ARG A 99 21.36 -9.75 6.96
CA ARG A 99 20.80 -8.52 6.40
C ARG A 99 19.78 -7.92 7.37
N VAL A 100 19.81 -6.61 7.52
CA VAL A 100 18.80 -5.84 8.25
C VAL A 100 18.37 -4.68 7.37
N SER A 101 17.06 -4.49 7.21
CA SER A 101 16.47 -3.39 6.47
C SER A 101 15.40 -2.74 7.33
N PHE A 102 15.41 -1.41 7.40
CA PHE A 102 14.40 -0.61 8.07
C PHE A 102 13.89 0.44 7.08
N ASP A 103 12.60 0.39 6.78
CA ASP A 103 11.91 1.32 5.90
C ASP A 103 10.83 2.04 6.70
N GLU A 104 10.90 3.36 6.75
CA GLU A 104 9.95 4.20 7.44
C GLU A 104 9.40 5.25 6.49
N ASN A 105 8.09 5.28 6.34
CA ASN A 105 7.38 6.31 5.60
C ASN A 105 6.54 7.15 6.56
N HIS A 106 6.74 8.46 6.48
CA HIS A 106 5.88 9.44 7.12
C HIS A 106 5.17 10.23 6.03
N SER A 107 3.85 10.28 6.08
CA SER A 107 3.03 11.09 5.17
C SER A 107 2.07 11.95 5.94
N SER A 108 1.86 13.16 5.47
CA SER A 108 0.75 14.02 5.88
C SER A 108 0.02 14.51 4.64
N SER A 109 -1.28 14.70 4.79
CA SER A 109 -2.12 15.35 3.79
C SER A 109 -2.99 16.37 4.49
N GLU A 110 -3.07 17.56 3.93
CA GLU A 110 -3.94 18.62 4.39
C GLU A 110 -4.75 19.11 3.19
N SER A 111 -6.06 19.17 3.34
CA SER A 111 -6.97 19.75 2.34
C SER A 111 -7.93 20.73 2.97
N GLN A 112 -8.27 21.74 2.19
CA GLN A 112 -9.14 22.82 2.59
C GLN A 112 -10.02 23.16 1.39
N THR A 113 -11.32 23.13 1.60
CA THR A 113 -12.32 23.56 0.62
C THR A 113 -12.85 24.91 1.07
N ALA A 114 -12.69 25.95 0.23
CA ALA A 114 -13.19 27.26 0.58
C ALA A 114 -14.73 27.25 0.67
N ALA A 115 -15.28 28.08 1.56
CA ALA A 115 -16.74 28.24 1.67
C ALA A 115 -17.34 28.64 0.32
N ARG A 116 -18.30 27.85 -0.17
CA ARG A 116 -18.99 28.11 -1.44
C ARG A 116 -20.17 29.05 -1.25
N PHE A 117 -20.81 28.92 -0.09
CA PHE A 117 -21.97 29.71 0.30
C PHE A 117 -21.76 30.35 1.66
N LYS A 118 -22.60 31.33 1.98
CA LYS A 118 -22.84 31.82 3.33
C LYS A 118 -24.16 31.25 3.83
N LYS A 119 -24.32 31.10 5.15
CA LYS A 119 -25.60 30.66 5.74
C LYS A 119 -26.77 31.56 5.33
N THR A 120 -26.51 32.86 5.15
CA THR A 120 -27.50 33.84 4.67
C THR A 120 -27.96 33.64 3.22
N ASP A 121 -27.29 32.81 2.44
CA ASP A 121 -27.66 32.54 1.05
C ASP A 121 -28.84 31.54 0.96
N PHE A 122 -29.21 30.92 2.08
CA PHE A 122 -30.26 29.91 2.19
C PHE A 122 -31.38 30.37 3.12
N GLU A 123 -32.62 29.98 2.81
CA GLU A 123 -33.76 30.22 3.69
C GLU A 123 -33.70 29.31 4.93
N ASN A 124 -33.29 28.06 4.73
CA ASN A 124 -33.08 27.09 5.80
C ASN A 124 -31.66 26.50 5.75
N SER A 125 -30.69 27.29 6.19
CA SER A 125 -29.27 26.90 6.21
C SER A 125 -28.95 25.70 7.11
N GLU A 126 -29.84 25.35 8.06
CA GLU A 126 -29.64 24.20 8.96
C GLU A 126 -29.78 22.85 8.23
N ASN A 127 -30.52 22.83 7.11
CA ASN A 127 -30.68 21.65 6.26
C ASN A 127 -29.58 21.52 5.19
N VAL A 128 -28.68 22.49 5.09
CA VAL A 128 -27.59 22.49 4.11
C VAL A 128 -26.37 21.81 4.72
N PRO A 129 -25.73 20.84 4.04
CA PRO A 129 -24.51 20.21 4.54
C PRO A 129 -23.43 21.24 4.85
N LEU A 130 -22.77 21.09 6.00
CA LEU A 130 -21.79 22.07 6.48
C LEU A 130 -20.60 22.27 5.53
N SER A 131 -20.25 21.25 4.73
CA SER A 131 -19.16 21.30 3.75
C SER A 131 -19.38 22.36 2.66
N TYR A 132 -20.62 22.78 2.40
CA TYR A 132 -20.92 23.93 1.51
C TYR A 132 -20.43 25.27 2.10
N PHE A 133 -20.29 25.35 3.42
CA PHE A 133 -19.72 26.49 4.13
C PHE A 133 -18.21 26.31 4.38
N GLY A 134 -17.58 25.33 3.73
CA GLY A 134 -16.16 25.04 3.77
C GLY A 134 -15.84 23.77 4.54
N GLU A 135 -14.66 23.22 4.28
CA GLU A 135 -14.22 21.93 4.84
C GLU A 135 -12.72 22.01 5.08
N TYR A 136 -12.28 21.39 6.16
CA TYR A 136 -10.87 21.20 6.48
C TYR A 136 -10.63 19.75 6.84
N ASP A 137 -9.66 19.13 6.18
CA ASP A 137 -9.19 17.78 6.51
C ASP A 137 -7.68 17.77 6.71
N TYR A 138 -7.27 17.00 7.70
CA TYR A 138 -5.87 16.68 7.95
C TYR A 138 -5.73 15.20 8.25
N SER A 139 -4.85 14.54 7.51
CA SER A 139 -4.44 13.18 7.81
C SER A 139 -2.93 13.07 7.91
N GLN A 140 -2.47 12.17 8.78
CA GLN A 140 -1.08 11.85 8.96
C GLN A 140 -0.94 10.36 9.20
N SER A 141 0.02 9.75 8.51
CA SER A 141 0.32 8.34 8.68
C SER A 141 1.81 8.10 8.82
N ARG A 142 2.14 7.08 9.62
CA ARG A 142 3.50 6.58 9.82
C ARG A 142 3.48 5.09 9.63
N SER A 143 4.20 4.59 8.62
CA SER A 143 4.39 3.17 8.35
C SER A 143 5.85 2.80 8.53
N GLN A 144 6.11 1.67 9.18
CA GLN A 144 7.45 1.14 9.43
C GLN A 144 7.50 -0.32 9.03
N LEU A 145 8.57 -0.74 8.36
CA LEU A 145 8.87 -2.11 8.00
C LEU A 145 10.30 -2.45 8.40
N LEU A 146 10.45 -3.30 9.40
CA LEU A 146 11.72 -3.93 9.77
C LEU A 146 11.79 -5.32 9.14
N THR A 147 12.88 -5.60 8.42
CA THR A 147 13.20 -6.93 7.90
C THR A 147 14.57 -7.35 8.41
N VAL A 148 14.65 -8.52 9.04
CA VAL A 148 15.91 -9.15 9.48
C VAL A 148 16.00 -10.50 8.79
N GLN A 149 17.13 -10.78 8.16
CA GLN A 149 17.38 -12.02 7.45
C GLN A 149 18.75 -12.58 7.82
N ALA A 150 18.81 -13.90 8.05
CA ALA A 150 20.04 -14.65 8.13
C ALA A 150 19.98 -15.81 7.14
N LEU A 151 21.07 -16.07 6.43
CA LEU A 151 21.14 -17.07 5.38
C LEU A 151 22.51 -17.76 5.43
N ALA A 152 22.51 -19.08 5.39
CA ALA A 152 23.68 -19.92 5.24
C ALA A 152 23.54 -20.70 3.93
N THR A 153 24.59 -20.69 3.12
CA THR A 153 24.67 -21.48 1.88
C THR A 153 25.93 -22.30 1.90
N TYR A 154 25.83 -23.57 1.53
CA TYR A 154 26.97 -24.48 1.46
C TYR A 154 26.99 -25.21 0.12
N ARG A 155 28.08 -25.04 -0.62
CA ARG A 155 28.33 -25.79 -1.86
C ARG A 155 29.29 -26.94 -1.58
N TRP A 156 28.83 -28.15 -1.88
CA TRP A 156 29.61 -29.37 -1.81
C TRP A 156 29.82 -29.93 -3.23
N ASP A 157 31.05 -29.86 -3.72
CA ASP A 157 31.45 -30.53 -4.96
C ASP A 157 31.65 -32.03 -4.68
N LEU A 158 30.69 -32.87 -5.07
CA LEU A 158 30.74 -34.34 -4.90
C LEU A 158 31.75 -34.98 -5.87
N SER A 159 31.81 -34.45 -7.09
CA SER A 159 32.73 -34.87 -8.14
C SER A 159 32.99 -33.71 -9.10
N LYS A 160 33.74 -33.95 -10.19
CA LYS A 160 33.92 -32.95 -11.26
C LYS A 160 32.60 -32.58 -11.96
N ASP A 161 31.63 -33.49 -11.93
CA ASP A 161 30.40 -33.37 -12.71
C ASP A 161 29.19 -33.05 -11.85
N PHE A 162 29.24 -33.32 -10.53
CA PHE A 162 28.11 -33.17 -9.62
C PHE A 162 28.46 -32.24 -8.46
N ASN A 163 27.55 -31.31 -8.16
CA ASN A 163 27.61 -30.53 -6.95
C ASN A 163 26.23 -30.49 -6.26
N LEU A 164 26.27 -30.39 -4.93
CA LEU A 164 25.11 -30.15 -4.09
C LEU A 164 25.20 -28.74 -3.49
N ASN A 165 24.12 -27.99 -3.58
CA ASN A 165 23.97 -26.70 -2.94
C ASN A 165 22.92 -26.83 -1.83
N PHE A 166 23.32 -26.51 -0.62
CA PHE A 166 22.46 -26.44 0.55
C PHE A 166 22.24 -24.97 0.90
N LEU A 167 21.01 -24.64 1.25
CA LEU A 167 20.63 -23.32 1.73
C LEU A 167 19.73 -23.48 2.95
N ALA A 168 19.99 -22.69 3.98
CA ALA A 168 19.15 -22.56 5.15
C ALA A 168 19.03 -21.09 5.50
N GLY A 169 17.84 -20.64 5.85
CA GLY A 169 17.56 -19.24 6.08
C GLY A 169 16.49 -19.00 7.13
N TYR A 170 16.56 -17.81 7.69
CA TYR A 170 15.64 -17.25 8.66
C TYR A 170 15.25 -15.84 8.21
N GLU A 171 13.98 -15.50 8.34
CA GLU A 171 13.44 -14.18 8.03
C GLU A 171 12.47 -13.72 9.12
N LEU A 172 12.62 -12.49 9.56
CA LEU A 172 11.67 -11.79 10.42
C LEU A 172 11.24 -10.50 9.71
N LYS A 173 9.93 -10.27 9.64
CA LYS A 173 9.32 -9.04 9.14
C LYS A 173 8.36 -8.49 10.20
N GLU A 174 8.54 -7.23 10.57
CA GLU A 174 7.59 -6.50 11.41
C GLU A 174 7.11 -5.27 10.65
N ARG A 175 5.78 -5.13 10.53
CA ARG A 175 5.13 -3.96 9.96
C ARG A 175 4.29 -3.27 11.02
N LYS A 176 4.54 -1.99 11.23
CA LYS A 176 3.76 -1.12 12.12
C LYS A 176 3.18 0.04 11.31
N SER A 177 1.92 0.38 11.55
CA SER A 177 1.28 1.55 10.96
C SER A 177 0.48 2.30 12.01
N VAL A 178 0.52 3.63 11.94
CA VAL A 178 -0.40 4.51 12.66
C VAL A 178 -0.94 5.51 11.67
N GLU A 179 -2.24 5.76 11.73
CA GLU A 179 -2.92 6.75 10.90
C GLU A 179 -3.87 7.56 11.76
N LEU A 180 -3.74 8.88 11.68
CA LEU A 180 -4.62 9.85 12.28
C LEU A 180 -5.29 10.59 11.12
N ALA A 181 -6.61 10.67 11.13
CA ALA A 181 -7.35 11.62 10.30
C ALA A 181 -8.24 12.45 11.22
N THR A 182 -8.36 13.74 10.94
CA THR A 182 -9.23 14.67 11.66
C THR A 182 -9.61 15.82 10.73
N GLY A 183 -10.65 16.54 11.08
CA GLY A 183 -11.19 17.59 10.24
C GLY A 183 -12.55 18.04 10.74
N GLY A 184 -13.24 18.76 9.87
CA GLY A 184 -14.61 19.18 10.08
C GLY A 184 -15.05 20.22 9.04
N ASP A 185 -16.31 20.58 9.17
CA ASP A 185 -17.03 21.34 8.16
C ASP A 185 -17.61 22.65 8.73
N GLY A 186 -17.79 23.62 7.87
CA GLY A 186 -18.48 24.87 8.15
C GLY A 186 -17.62 25.90 8.85
N PHE A 187 -16.84 26.64 8.06
CA PHE A 187 -16.07 27.76 8.58
C PHE A 187 -16.99 28.88 9.14
N ILE A 188 -16.68 29.35 10.34
CA ILE A 188 -17.39 30.44 11.02
C ILE A 188 -17.14 31.76 10.30
N VAL A 189 -15.87 32.04 9.98
CA VAL A 189 -15.44 33.26 9.27
C VAL A 189 -15.08 32.92 7.81
N SER A 190 -15.75 33.57 6.86
CA SER A 190 -15.45 33.40 5.44
C SER A 190 -14.06 33.93 5.08
N GLY A 191 -13.28 33.16 4.32
CA GLY A 191 -11.91 33.52 3.90
C GLY A 191 -10.83 33.24 4.94
N PHE A 192 -11.15 32.49 6.01
CA PHE A 192 -10.19 31.98 6.98
C PHE A 192 -10.27 30.45 7.05
N GLU A 193 -9.63 29.77 6.11
CA GLU A 193 -9.67 28.31 6.01
C GLU A 193 -8.71 27.68 7.04
N SER A 194 -9.26 27.27 8.18
CA SER A 194 -8.50 26.66 9.27
C SER A 194 -9.40 25.78 10.13
N ILE A 195 -8.87 24.68 10.65
CA ILE A 195 -9.58 23.85 11.64
C ILE A 195 -10.02 24.66 12.87
N SER A 196 -9.26 25.69 13.25
CA SER A 196 -9.58 26.58 14.37
C SER A 196 -10.75 27.54 14.08
N ASN A 197 -11.18 27.62 12.81
CA ASN A 197 -12.31 28.42 12.37
C ASN A 197 -13.58 27.58 12.19
N LEU A 198 -13.58 26.34 12.69
CA LEU A 198 -14.78 25.51 12.74
C LEU A 198 -15.50 25.72 14.07
N ASP A 199 -16.79 25.41 14.12
CA ASP A 199 -17.51 25.33 15.39
C ASP A 199 -16.83 24.27 16.29
N PRO A 200 -16.51 24.59 17.56
CA PRO A 200 -15.92 23.62 18.49
C PRO A 200 -16.69 22.31 18.62
N LEU A 201 -18.01 22.31 18.35
CA LEU A 201 -18.83 21.10 18.32
C LEU A 201 -18.58 20.23 17.09
N GLU A 202 -18.15 20.82 15.97
CA GLU A 202 -17.85 20.12 14.71
C GLU A 202 -16.41 19.61 14.64
N ILE A 203 -15.49 20.24 15.38
CA ILE A 203 -14.09 19.82 15.44
C ILE A 203 -13.99 18.38 15.95
N GLY A 204 -13.45 17.52 15.10
CA GLY A 204 -13.07 16.18 15.47
C GLY A 204 -14.20 15.14 15.44
N LYS A 205 -15.41 15.50 14.97
CA LYS A 205 -16.47 14.52 14.68
C LYS A 205 -16.02 13.43 13.70
N ASN A 206 -15.12 13.78 12.78
CA ASN A 206 -14.53 12.86 11.80
C ASN A 206 -13.13 12.37 12.21
N THR A 207 -12.78 12.46 13.51
CA THR A 207 -11.46 12.00 13.96
C THR A 207 -11.38 10.48 14.01
N THR A 208 -10.37 9.93 13.37
CA THR A 208 -10.03 8.52 13.45
C THR A 208 -8.56 8.36 13.82
N LEU A 209 -8.28 7.40 14.71
CA LEU A 209 -6.92 6.98 15.04
C LEU A 209 -6.84 5.47 14.89
N TYR A 210 -6.07 5.02 13.90
CA TYR A 210 -5.90 3.62 13.57
C TYR A 210 -4.47 3.17 13.83
N HIS A 211 -4.33 2.04 14.51
CA HIS A 211 -3.04 1.37 14.76
C HIS A 211 -3.07 -0.02 14.12
N SER A 212 -1.96 -0.40 13.50
CA SER A 212 -1.76 -1.73 12.95
C SER A 212 -0.38 -2.28 13.26
N LEU A 213 -0.33 -3.54 13.67
CA LEU A 213 0.90 -4.30 13.91
C LEU A 213 0.78 -5.69 13.29
N LYS A 214 1.76 -6.07 12.47
CA LYS A 214 1.87 -7.39 11.85
C LYS A 214 3.29 -7.91 11.99
N ARG A 215 3.43 -9.17 12.39
CA ARG A 215 4.70 -9.87 12.51
C ARG A 215 4.66 -11.17 11.72
N ASN A 216 5.70 -11.39 10.93
CA ASN A 216 5.93 -12.63 10.19
C ASN A 216 7.32 -13.14 10.50
N LEU A 217 7.43 -14.43 10.79
CA LEU A 217 8.68 -15.12 11.02
C LEU A 217 8.72 -16.34 10.11
N GLY A 218 9.84 -16.62 9.45
CA GLY A 218 9.96 -17.73 8.52
C GLY A 218 11.29 -18.46 8.65
N TYR A 219 11.23 -19.79 8.60
CA TYR A 219 12.40 -20.64 8.39
C TYR A 219 12.27 -21.30 7.03
N PHE A 220 13.35 -21.32 6.27
CA PHE A 220 13.34 -21.92 4.94
C PHE A 220 14.65 -22.59 4.62
N GLY A 221 14.61 -23.55 3.71
CA GLY A 221 15.80 -24.20 3.19
C GLY A 221 15.59 -24.73 1.79
N GLU A 222 16.71 -24.99 1.11
CA GLU A 222 16.76 -25.59 -0.21
C GLU A 222 17.90 -26.59 -0.28
N ILE A 223 17.64 -27.70 -0.96
CA ILE A 223 18.66 -28.64 -1.41
C ILE A 223 18.57 -28.69 -2.93
N ARG A 224 19.70 -28.46 -3.60
CA ARG A 224 19.81 -28.49 -5.05
C ARG A 224 20.93 -29.41 -5.48
N LEU A 225 20.64 -30.28 -6.44
CA LEU A 225 21.60 -31.10 -7.14
C LEU A 225 21.80 -30.55 -8.54
N ASP A 226 23.05 -30.29 -8.90
CA ASP A 226 23.45 -29.78 -10.20
C ASP A 226 24.41 -30.77 -10.88
N TYR A 227 24.15 -31.07 -12.15
CA TYR A 227 24.98 -31.88 -13.04
C TYR A 227 25.57 -31.02 -14.14
N LYS A 228 26.89 -30.79 -14.10
CA LYS A 228 27.69 -30.02 -15.09
C LYS A 228 27.17 -28.62 -15.43
N GLY A 229 26.23 -28.08 -14.66
CA GLY A 229 25.49 -26.87 -15.03
C GLY A 229 24.46 -27.08 -16.16
N ILE A 230 24.29 -28.31 -16.64
CA ILE A 230 23.38 -28.70 -17.73
C ILE A 230 22.01 -29.09 -17.17
N ALA A 231 21.99 -29.84 -16.07
CA ALA A 231 20.76 -30.30 -15.44
C ALA A 231 20.75 -29.96 -13.95
N HIS A 232 19.58 -29.62 -13.42
CA HIS A 232 19.40 -29.35 -12.00
C HIS A 232 18.03 -29.83 -11.51
N ILE A 233 17.99 -30.18 -10.24
CA ILE A 233 16.77 -30.39 -9.48
C ILE A 233 16.94 -29.78 -8.09
N SER A 234 15.95 -29.03 -7.63
CA SER A 234 15.92 -28.46 -6.29
C SER A 234 14.59 -28.73 -5.60
N GLY A 235 14.69 -28.99 -4.30
CA GLY A 235 13.56 -29.03 -3.40
C GLY A 235 13.70 -27.90 -2.38
N THR A 236 12.65 -27.11 -2.19
CA THR A 236 12.60 -26.08 -1.17
C THR A 236 11.51 -26.40 -0.15
N ALA A 237 11.74 -26.01 1.09
CA ALA A 237 10.79 -26.14 2.17
C ALA A 237 10.78 -24.86 2.99
N ARG A 238 9.60 -24.31 3.28
CA ARG A 238 9.46 -23.11 4.10
C ARG A 238 8.32 -23.28 5.09
N ASN A 239 8.54 -22.83 6.33
CA ASN A 239 7.51 -22.71 7.36
C ASN A 239 7.47 -21.28 7.87
N ASP A 240 6.32 -20.62 7.73
CA ASP A 240 6.09 -19.27 8.22
C ASP A 240 5.17 -19.27 9.44
N TYR A 241 5.35 -18.27 10.30
CA TYR A 241 4.51 -17.92 11.42
C TYR A 241 3.97 -16.51 11.21
N SER A 242 2.64 -16.33 11.20
CA SER A 242 2.01 -15.01 11.10
C SER A 242 1.26 -14.65 12.37
N SER A 243 1.38 -13.41 12.83
CA SER A 243 0.57 -12.87 13.94
C SER A 243 -0.89 -12.65 13.58
N THR A 244 -1.26 -12.77 12.30
CA THR A 244 -2.59 -12.43 11.78
C THR A 244 -3.54 -13.62 11.61
N LEU A 245 -3.06 -14.83 11.91
CA LEU A 245 -3.82 -16.07 11.80
C LEU A 245 -4.09 -16.66 13.19
N SER A 246 -5.17 -17.43 13.33
CA SER A 246 -5.42 -18.21 14.55
C SER A 246 -4.46 -19.40 14.63
N GLU A 247 -4.33 -20.15 13.52
CA GLU A 247 -3.24 -21.10 13.33
C GLU A 247 -2.04 -20.35 12.73
N LYS A 248 -1.07 -20.02 13.59
CA LYS A 248 0.00 -19.11 13.20
C LYS A 248 0.97 -19.72 12.20
N SER A 249 1.19 -21.04 12.26
CA SER A 249 2.23 -21.74 11.50
C SER A 249 1.67 -22.31 10.21
N TYR A 250 2.42 -22.23 9.11
CA TYR A 250 2.06 -22.89 7.86
C TYR A 250 3.29 -23.27 7.04
N PHE A 251 3.29 -24.51 6.57
CA PHE A 251 4.36 -25.11 5.81
C PHE A 251 3.99 -25.21 4.33
N TYR A 252 4.93 -24.89 3.45
CA TYR A 252 4.73 -25.02 2.02
C TYR A 252 6.03 -25.41 1.30
N PRO A 253 6.03 -26.51 0.52
CA PRO A 253 7.17 -26.96 -0.26
C PRO A 253 7.14 -26.44 -1.71
N SER A 254 8.29 -26.54 -2.37
CA SER A 254 8.36 -26.45 -3.84
C SER A 254 9.43 -27.39 -4.40
N VAL A 255 9.26 -27.77 -5.67
CA VAL A 255 10.21 -28.56 -6.44
C VAL A 255 10.41 -27.88 -7.78
N THR A 256 11.66 -27.67 -8.17
CA THR A 256 12.01 -27.12 -9.48
C THR A 256 13.04 -28.03 -10.14
N ALA A 257 12.89 -28.25 -11.44
CA ALA A 257 13.85 -29.00 -12.23
C ALA A 257 14.04 -28.34 -13.59
N GLY A 258 15.24 -28.48 -14.15
CA GLY A 258 15.49 -28.03 -15.51
C GLY A 258 16.71 -28.68 -16.13
N VAL A 259 16.67 -28.79 -17.45
CA VAL A 259 17.69 -29.45 -18.25
C VAL A 259 17.93 -28.68 -19.54
N ILE A 260 19.20 -28.42 -19.84
CA ILE A 260 19.67 -27.95 -21.14
C ILE A 260 19.85 -29.20 -22.01
N PHE A 261 18.74 -29.66 -22.58
CA PHE A 261 18.71 -30.92 -23.32
C PHE A 261 19.53 -30.86 -24.61
N SER A 262 19.76 -29.66 -25.18
CA SER A 262 20.65 -29.49 -26.34
C SER A 262 22.08 -29.92 -26.04
N GLU A 263 22.60 -29.56 -24.87
CA GLU A 263 23.94 -29.94 -24.41
C GLU A 263 23.96 -31.39 -23.90
N LEU A 264 22.92 -31.83 -23.19
CA LEU A 264 22.87 -33.19 -22.64
C LEU A 264 22.90 -34.27 -23.73
N PHE A 265 22.18 -34.04 -24.83
CA PHE A 265 22.09 -35.00 -25.95
C PHE A 265 23.03 -34.68 -27.11
N HIS A 266 23.84 -33.62 -27.01
CA HIS A 266 24.75 -33.17 -28.08
C HIS A 266 24.03 -32.95 -29.43
N ILE A 267 22.84 -32.35 -29.40
CA ILE A 267 21.99 -32.15 -30.58
C ILE A 267 22.08 -30.73 -31.16
N SER A 268 22.94 -29.87 -30.60
CA SER A 268 23.18 -28.53 -31.12
C SER A 268 23.89 -28.56 -32.48
N ASN A 269 23.41 -27.76 -33.43
CA ASN A 269 23.95 -27.59 -34.78
C ASN A 269 23.71 -26.15 -35.30
N GLU A 270 24.10 -25.84 -36.54
CA GLU A 270 23.96 -24.49 -37.12
C GLU A 270 22.50 -23.99 -37.18
N PHE A 271 21.53 -24.90 -37.29
CA PHE A 271 20.11 -24.58 -37.30
C PHE A 271 19.53 -24.50 -35.87
N PHE A 272 19.90 -25.42 -34.97
CA PHE A 272 19.40 -25.52 -33.60
C PHE A 272 20.52 -25.31 -32.58
N THR A 273 20.57 -24.13 -31.97
CA THR A 273 21.73 -23.71 -31.15
C THR A 273 21.54 -23.99 -29.65
N TYR A 274 20.32 -23.92 -29.14
CA TYR A 274 20.05 -24.09 -27.70
C TYR A 274 18.65 -24.62 -27.42
N GLY A 275 18.56 -25.50 -26.42
CA GLY A 275 17.30 -26.06 -25.95
C GLY A 275 17.32 -26.26 -24.44
N LYS A 276 16.39 -25.62 -23.74
CA LYS A 276 16.18 -25.79 -22.30
C LYS A 276 14.73 -26.09 -21.99
N LEU A 277 14.51 -27.13 -21.20
CA LEU A 277 13.22 -27.47 -20.61
C LEU A 277 13.29 -27.22 -19.11
N ARG A 278 12.29 -26.56 -18.55
CA ARG A 278 12.16 -26.31 -17.11
C ARG A 278 10.75 -26.64 -16.65
N GLY A 279 10.63 -27.13 -15.43
CA GLY A 279 9.35 -27.36 -14.78
C GLY A 279 9.45 -27.04 -13.30
N ASN A 280 8.37 -26.55 -12.73
CA ASN A 280 8.26 -26.31 -11.31
C ASN A 280 6.87 -26.66 -10.80
N TRP A 281 6.81 -27.09 -9.55
CA TRP A 281 5.61 -27.22 -8.76
C TRP A 281 5.87 -26.53 -7.43
N ALA A 282 4.95 -25.69 -6.98
CA ALA A 282 5.11 -24.94 -5.74
C ALA A 282 3.77 -24.77 -5.04
N GLN A 283 3.82 -24.85 -3.71
CA GLN A 283 2.79 -24.31 -2.85
C GLN A 283 3.27 -22.98 -2.28
N VAL A 284 2.38 -22.00 -2.20
CA VAL A 284 2.65 -20.68 -1.63
C VAL A 284 1.65 -20.42 -0.54
N GLY A 285 2.16 -20.16 0.67
CA GLY A 285 1.36 -19.75 1.81
C GLY A 285 1.13 -18.24 1.84
N LYS A 286 -0.06 -17.84 2.28
CA LYS A 286 -0.44 -16.44 2.47
C LYS A 286 -1.24 -16.28 3.75
N ASP A 287 -0.96 -15.18 4.43
CA ASP A 287 -1.66 -14.75 5.62
C ASP A 287 -2.64 -13.61 5.31
N THR A 288 -3.27 -13.05 6.35
CA THR A 288 -4.36 -12.07 6.18
C THR A 288 -3.96 -10.65 6.63
N ASN A 289 -4.95 -9.76 6.58
CA ASN A 289 -4.86 -8.43 7.17
C ASN A 289 -4.90 -8.50 8.71
N PRO A 290 -4.23 -7.57 9.42
CA PRO A 290 -4.29 -7.49 10.87
C PRO A 290 -5.71 -7.36 11.42
N TYR A 291 -5.96 -8.01 12.55
CA TYR A 291 -7.21 -7.95 13.33
C TYR A 291 -8.46 -8.49 12.60
N ALA A 292 -8.30 -9.40 11.64
CA ALA A 292 -9.41 -10.01 10.91
C ALA A 292 -10.26 -10.98 11.76
N PHE A 293 -9.69 -11.54 12.84
CA PHE A 293 -10.38 -12.46 13.75
C PHE A 293 -10.77 -11.81 15.09
N ASP A 294 -10.37 -10.56 15.33
CA ASP A 294 -10.68 -9.83 16.57
C ASP A 294 -12.12 -9.27 16.57
N LYS A 295 -12.71 -9.14 17.76
CA LYS A 295 -13.98 -8.42 17.90
C LYS A 295 -13.74 -6.93 17.71
N ARG A 296 -14.49 -6.31 16.80
CA ARG A 296 -14.53 -4.85 16.66
C ARG A 296 -15.67 -4.28 17.46
N PHE A 297 -15.35 -3.34 18.33
CA PHE A 297 -16.33 -2.55 19.06
C PHE A 297 -16.44 -1.18 18.41
N VAL A 298 -17.67 -0.71 18.25
CA VAL A 298 -17.98 0.62 17.72
C VAL A 298 -18.88 1.35 18.69
N ILE A 299 -18.78 2.67 18.70
CA ILE A 299 -19.72 3.52 19.43
C ILE A 299 -21.08 3.34 18.77
N LYS A 300 -22.08 3.02 19.58
CA LYS A 300 -23.47 2.88 19.13
C LYS A 300 -24.22 4.11 19.63
N GLY A 301 -24.15 5.20 18.87
CA GLY A 301 -24.78 6.48 19.22
C GLY A 301 -26.31 6.41 19.40
N SER A 302 -26.95 5.33 18.93
CA SER A 302 -28.38 5.05 19.14
C SER A 302 -28.70 4.40 20.49
N PHE A 303 -27.71 4.02 21.31
CA PHE A 303 -27.96 3.54 22.67
C PHE A 303 -28.13 4.72 23.64
N PRO A 304 -29.08 4.65 24.59
CA PRO A 304 -29.37 5.74 25.54
C PRO A 304 -28.16 6.19 26.38
N ASP A 305 -27.15 5.34 26.54
CA ASP A 305 -25.93 5.59 27.30
C ASP A 305 -24.70 5.95 26.43
N GLN A 306 -24.87 6.04 25.10
CA GLN A 306 -23.78 6.18 24.12
C GLN A 306 -22.69 5.09 24.28
N GLY A 307 -23.08 3.88 24.68
CA GLY A 307 -22.15 2.78 24.95
C GLY A 307 -21.48 2.16 23.72
N PHE A 308 -20.57 1.22 23.98
CA PHE A 308 -19.89 0.43 22.96
C PHE A 308 -20.65 -0.87 22.67
N GLY A 309 -20.81 -1.22 21.40
CA GLY A 309 -21.35 -2.50 20.95
C GLY A 309 -20.41 -3.20 19.98
N VAL A 310 -20.55 -4.52 19.84
CA VAL A 310 -19.90 -5.24 18.73
C VAL A 310 -20.46 -4.69 17.41
N ASP A 311 -19.58 -4.39 16.45
CA ASP A 311 -19.99 -3.95 15.13
C ASP A 311 -20.65 -5.11 14.35
N PRO A 312 -21.97 -5.10 14.12
CA PRO A 312 -22.65 -6.18 13.42
C PRO A 312 -22.39 -6.14 11.90
N THR A 313 -21.81 -5.05 11.37
CA THR A 313 -21.51 -4.89 9.94
C THR A 313 -20.18 -5.52 9.54
N LYS A 314 -19.38 -5.97 10.51
CA LYS A 314 -18.07 -6.58 10.29
C LYS A 314 -18.08 -8.03 10.80
N SER A 315 -18.10 -8.97 9.85
CA SER A 315 -17.86 -10.38 10.16
C SER A 315 -16.45 -10.58 10.71
N ARG A 316 -16.32 -11.52 11.65
CA ARG A 316 -15.04 -12.01 12.18
C ARG A 316 -14.89 -13.49 11.87
N ALA A 317 -13.70 -13.90 11.43
CA ALA A 317 -13.38 -15.32 11.33
C ALA A 317 -13.02 -15.84 12.72
N GLN A 318 -13.73 -16.84 13.25
CA GLN A 318 -13.37 -17.46 14.54
C GLN A 318 -12.16 -18.39 14.41
N TRP A 319 -12.02 -19.02 13.25
CA TRP A 319 -10.87 -19.82 12.85
C TRP A 319 -10.43 -19.28 11.50
N LEU A 320 -9.18 -18.80 11.45
CA LEU A 320 -8.59 -18.26 10.25
C LEU A 320 -7.28 -19.00 9.99
N ASP A 321 -7.41 -19.97 9.10
CA ASP A 321 -6.32 -20.83 8.64
C ASP A 321 -5.56 -20.14 7.49
N PRO A 322 -4.28 -20.50 7.28
CA PRO A 322 -3.47 -20.00 6.18
C PRO A 322 -4.09 -20.31 4.80
N GLU A 323 -3.98 -19.38 3.86
CA GLU A 323 -4.31 -19.63 2.45
C GLU A 323 -3.12 -20.36 1.79
N LEU A 324 -3.37 -21.53 1.20
CA LEU A 324 -2.36 -22.31 0.47
C LEU A 324 -2.75 -22.41 -1.01
N ALA A 325 -1.98 -21.75 -1.87
CA ALA A 325 -2.17 -21.84 -3.32
C ALA A 325 -1.15 -22.82 -3.92
N SER A 326 -1.62 -23.79 -4.70
CA SER A 326 -0.75 -24.74 -5.42
C SER A 326 -0.69 -24.36 -6.90
N SER A 327 0.51 -24.38 -7.47
CA SER A 327 0.76 -24.06 -8.88
C SER A 327 1.81 -24.97 -9.49
N TRP A 328 1.71 -25.19 -10.80
CA TRP A 328 2.74 -25.85 -11.58
C TRP A 328 2.93 -25.10 -12.89
N GLU A 329 4.15 -25.12 -13.41
CA GLU A 329 4.51 -24.48 -14.67
C GLU A 329 5.54 -25.35 -15.41
N VAL A 330 5.45 -25.31 -16.74
CA VAL A 330 6.43 -25.92 -17.65
C VAL A 330 6.84 -24.86 -18.67
N GLY A 331 8.14 -24.72 -18.91
CA GLY A 331 8.70 -23.75 -19.85
C GLY A 331 9.69 -24.41 -20.80
N LEU A 332 9.63 -24.02 -22.07
CA LEU A 332 10.53 -24.46 -23.13
C LEU A 332 11.20 -23.22 -23.74
N ASP A 333 12.53 -23.21 -23.80
CA ASP A 333 13.34 -22.17 -24.46
C ASP A 333 14.14 -22.84 -25.59
N LEU A 334 13.92 -22.39 -26.82
CA LEU A 334 14.57 -22.88 -28.03
C LEU A 334 15.23 -21.71 -28.75
N ARG A 335 16.48 -21.89 -29.16
CA ARG A 335 17.18 -20.93 -30.02
C ARG A 335 17.61 -21.61 -31.31
N PHE A 336 17.43 -20.87 -32.39
CA PHE A 336 17.72 -21.31 -33.74
C PHE A 336 18.57 -20.26 -34.42
N PHE A 337 19.46 -20.72 -35.30
CA PHE A 337 20.41 -19.90 -36.04
C PHE A 337 21.39 -19.15 -35.12
N ASN A 338 22.66 -19.10 -35.52
CA ASN A 338 23.73 -18.49 -34.73
C ASN A 338 23.79 -16.97 -34.90
#